data_AF-A0A9X2A5Q1-F1
#
_entry.id   AF-A0A9X2A5Q1-F1
#
_cell.length_a   1.000
_cell.length_b   1.000
_cell.length_c   1.000
_cell.angle_alpha   90.00
_cell.angle_beta   90.00
_cell.angle_gamma   90.00
#
_symmetry.space_group_name_H-M   'P 1'
#
loop_
_entity.id
_entity.type
_entity.pdbx_description
1 polymer ?
#
loop_
_entity_poly.entity_id
_entity_poly.type
_entity_poly.pdbx_seq_one_letter_code
_entity_poly.pdbx_strand_id
1 'polypeptide(L)'
;MGIWIAIAIGVFIVGSIMGLKPSARETMRDNLRMAARRVGVQPKLVACPDWIIGDTGERGKGMMAQYGVVIEDAKMRPCDYQVIEGKWRPFTGHYPANFALDNREVDLPASIATTVKGLSCKANFVCIYWQENSQLGMKSELETTEKDLIMLKSKLHDYAKLVQNN
;
A
#
# COMPACT_ATOMS: atom_id res chain seq x y z
N MET A 1 -17.96 50.03 -20.28
CA MET A 1 -18.68 48.78 -19.99
C MET A 1 -17.97 47.52 -20.47
N GLY A 2 -17.37 47.48 -21.68
CA GLY A 2 -16.65 46.28 -22.16
C GLY A 2 -15.46 45.80 -21.31
N ILE A 3 -14.73 46.73 -20.67
CA ILE A 3 -13.57 46.40 -19.81
C ILE A 3 -13.98 45.58 -18.58
N TRP A 4 -15.10 45.91 -17.94
CA TRP A 4 -15.60 45.18 -16.76
C TRP A 4 -16.05 43.75 -17.11
N ILE A 5 -16.61 43.57 -18.30
CA ILE A 5 -17.00 42.25 -18.82
C ILE A 5 -15.76 41.41 -19.11
N ALA A 6 -14.72 42.00 -19.69
CA ALA A 6 -13.45 41.31 -19.94
C ALA A 6 -12.76 40.88 -18.63
N ILE A 7 -12.77 41.73 -17.59
CA ILE A 7 -12.23 41.40 -16.27
C ILE A 7 -13.02 40.24 -15.63
N ALA A 8 -14.36 40.28 -15.70
CA ALA A 8 -15.21 39.22 -15.16
C ALA A 8 -14.95 37.85 -15.82
N ILE A 9 -14.77 37.82 -17.15
CA ILE A 9 -14.41 36.60 -17.87
C ILE A 9 -13.02 36.11 -17.48
N GLY A 10 -12.04 37.02 -17.35
CA GLY A 10 -10.68 36.68 -16.91
C GLY A 10 -10.66 36.02 -15.54
N VAL A 11 -11.37 36.58 -14.57
CA VAL A 11 -11.49 36.00 -13.21
C VAL A 11 -12.22 34.65 -13.24
N PHE A 12 -13.26 34.51 -14.08
CA PHE A 12 -14.00 33.26 -14.20
C PHE A 12 -13.15 32.13 -14.79
N ILE A 13 -12.35 32.41 -15.82
CA ILE A 13 -11.43 31.43 -16.43
C ILE A 13 -10.34 31.04 -15.43
N VAL A 14 -9.74 32.01 -14.72
CA VAL A 14 -8.71 31.73 -13.71
C VAL A 14 -9.27 30.91 -12.55
N GLY A 15 -10.46 31.26 -12.05
CA GLY A 15 -11.15 30.49 -11.00
C GLY A 15 -11.47 29.07 -11.43
N SER A 16 -11.89 28.88 -12.68
CA SER A 16 -12.18 27.55 -13.25
C SER A 16 -10.92 26.69 -13.35
N ILE A 17 -9.78 27.26 -13.73
CA ILE A 17 -8.50 26.54 -13.82
C ILE A 17 -7.98 26.15 -12.42
N MET A 18 -8.10 27.04 -11.42
CA MET A 18 -7.65 26.74 -10.05
C MET A 18 -8.46 25.62 -9.38
N GLY A 19 -9.76 25.50 -9.68
CA GLY A 19 -10.59 24.40 -9.18
C GLY A 19 -10.27 23.03 -9.80
N LEU A 20 -9.62 23.01 -10.97
CA LEU A 20 -9.28 21.79 -11.70
C LEU A 20 -7.89 21.24 -11.38
N LYS A 21 -7.06 21.98 -10.63
CA LYS A 21 -5.72 21.50 -10.28
C LYS A 21 -5.87 20.30 -9.35
N PRO A 22 -5.49 19.08 -9.78
CA PRO A 22 -5.59 17.89 -8.94
C PRO A 22 -4.75 18.12 -7.68
N SER A 23 -5.28 17.71 -6.53
CA SER A 23 -4.55 17.89 -5.29
C SER A 23 -3.22 17.14 -5.38
N ALA A 24 -2.15 17.74 -4.83
CA ALA A 24 -0.81 17.15 -4.90
C ALA A 24 -0.80 15.71 -4.35
N ARG A 25 -1.58 15.47 -3.30
CA ARG A 25 -1.75 14.17 -2.64
C ARG A 25 -2.44 13.12 -3.51
N GLU A 26 -3.44 13.50 -4.30
CA GLU A 26 -4.09 12.57 -5.24
C GLU A 26 -3.15 12.18 -6.37
N THR A 27 -2.40 13.15 -6.89
CA THR A 27 -1.41 12.91 -7.96
C THR A 27 -0.29 11.98 -7.48
N MET A 28 0.21 12.16 -6.27
CA MET A 28 1.25 11.30 -5.67
C MET A 28 0.75 9.85 -5.51
N ARG A 29 -0.46 9.69 -4.99
CA ARG A 29 -1.08 8.37 -4.81
C ARG A 29 -1.33 7.67 -6.14
N ASP A 30 -1.72 8.40 -7.17
CA ASP A 30 -1.90 7.83 -8.50
C ASP A 30 -0.55 7.40 -9.11
N ASN A 31 0.50 8.20 -8.95
CA ASN A 31 1.85 7.83 -9.39
C ASN A 31 2.37 6.57 -8.68
N LEU A 32 2.15 6.42 -7.37
CA LEU A 32 2.50 5.19 -6.64
C LEU A 32 1.81 3.97 -7.21
N ARG A 33 0.52 4.08 -7.49
CA ARG A 33 -0.28 2.97 -8.01
C ARG A 33 0.17 2.60 -9.42
N MET A 34 0.51 3.59 -10.24
CA MET A 34 1.10 3.35 -11.55
C MET A 34 2.47 2.68 -11.45
N ALA A 35 3.36 3.17 -10.57
CA ALA A 35 4.67 2.58 -10.32
C ALA A 35 4.56 1.12 -9.85
N ALA A 36 3.68 0.84 -8.89
CA ALA A 36 3.44 -0.52 -8.39
C ALA A 36 2.93 -1.45 -9.49
N ARG A 37 2.00 -0.99 -10.33
CA ARG A 37 1.52 -1.75 -11.50
C ARG A 37 2.65 -2.04 -12.49
N ARG A 38 3.57 -1.11 -12.73
CA ARG A 38 4.74 -1.33 -13.59
C ARG A 38 5.67 -2.43 -13.05
N VAL A 39 5.84 -2.50 -11.74
CA VAL A 39 6.65 -3.54 -11.06
C VAL A 39 5.90 -4.90 -11.01
N GLY A 40 4.63 -4.93 -11.40
CA GLY A 40 3.77 -6.13 -11.34
C GLY A 40 3.19 -6.38 -9.95
N VAL A 41 3.17 -5.37 -9.09
CA VAL A 41 2.42 -5.37 -7.83
C VAL A 41 1.02 -4.82 -8.12
N GLN A 42 -0.01 -5.45 -7.57
CA GLN A 42 -1.42 -5.06 -7.75
C GLN A 42 -1.86 -4.18 -6.57
N PRO A 43 -1.91 -2.85 -6.73
CA PRO A 43 -2.44 -1.95 -5.70
C PRO A 43 -3.97 -1.96 -5.71
N LYS A 44 -4.56 -2.16 -4.54
CA LYS A 44 -6.00 -2.10 -4.31
C LYS A 44 -6.28 -1.33 -3.03
N LEU A 45 -7.29 -0.47 -3.02
CA LEU A 45 -7.75 0.16 -1.78
C LEU A 45 -8.87 -0.71 -1.20
N VAL A 46 -8.70 -1.19 0.03
CA VAL A 46 -9.63 -2.11 0.69
C VAL A 46 -9.99 -1.55 2.06
N ALA A 47 -11.17 -1.91 2.58
CA ALA A 47 -11.50 -1.66 3.97
C ALA A 47 -10.47 -2.34 4.88
N CYS A 48 -10.10 -1.67 5.98
CA CYS A 48 -9.18 -2.23 6.96
C CYS A 48 -9.73 -3.57 7.45
N PRO A 49 -8.97 -4.67 7.35
CA PRO A 49 -9.41 -5.96 7.88
C PRO A 49 -9.62 -5.88 9.40
N ASP A 50 -10.61 -6.61 9.93
CA ASP A 50 -10.98 -6.56 11.36
C ASP A 50 -9.84 -6.99 12.32
N TRP A 51 -8.84 -7.69 11.79
CA TRP A 51 -7.67 -8.14 12.53
C TRP A 51 -6.53 -7.10 12.56
N ILE A 52 -6.63 -6.02 11.79
CA ILE A 52 -5.65 -4.93 11.71
C ILE A 52 -6.19 -3.68 12.44
N ILE A 53 -5.29 -2.96 13.12
CA ILE A 53 -5.60 -1.66 13.71
C ILE A 53 -5.43 -0.58 12.64
N GLY A 54 -6.51 0.10 12.31
CA GLY A 54 -6.53 1.18 11.33
C GLY A 54 -5.98 2.50 11.86
N ASP A 55 -6.02 3.54 11.01
CA ASP A 55 -5.55 4.90 11.30
C ASP A 55 -6.29 5.56 12.48
N THR A 56 -7.57 5.23 12.64
CA THR A 56 -8.43 5.74 13.72
C THR A 56 -8.18 5.08 15.07
N GLY A 57 -7.17 4.21 15.19
CA GLY A 57 -6.86 3.48 16.42
C GLY A 57 -7.85 2.36 16.76
N GLU A 58 -8.92 2.23 15.96
CA GLU A 58 -9.94 1.19 16.09
C GLU A 58 -9.66 0.04 15.09
N ARG A 59 -9.91 -1.20 15.53
CA ARG A 59 -9.79 -2.39 14.69
C ARG A 59 -10.84 -2.38 13.58
N GLY A 60 -10.45 -2.75 12.36
CA GLY A 60 -11.35 -2.85 11.20
C GLY A 60 -11.91 -1.53 10.66
N LYS A 61 -11.50 -0.37 11.21
CA LYS A 61 -11.97 0.93 10.74
C LYS A 61 -10.94 1.64 9.87
N GLY A 62 -11.44 2.25 8.80
CA GLY A 62 -10.64 3.01 7.84
C GLY A 62 -10.37 2.28 6.53
N MET A 63 -9.76 3.00 5.59
CA MET A 63 -9.34 2.46 4.29
C MET A 63 -7.83 2.19 4.33
N MET A 64 -7.41 1.03 3.85
CA MET A 64 -6.01 0.65 3.73
C MET A 64 -5.65 0.32 2.30
N ALA A 65 -4.38 0.55 1.98
CA ALA A 65 -3.85 0.12 0.71
C ALA A 65 -3.34 -1.31 0.83
N GLN A 66 -3.77 -2.14 -0.10
CA GLN A 66 -3.37 -3.52 -0.27
C GLN A 66 -2.48 -3.59 -1.49
N TYR A 67 -1.25 -4.06 -1.32
CA TYR A 67 -0.29 -4.28 -2.40
C TYR A 67 -0.04 -5.78 -2.51
N GLY A 68 -0.57 -6.37 -3.58
CA GLY A 68 -0.54 -7.81 -3.80
C GLY A 68 0.41 -8.24 -4.90
N VAL A 69 1.04 -9.40 -4.74
CA VAL A 69 1.84 -10.06 -5.78
C VAL A 69 1.31 -11.48 -5.96
N VAL A 70 1.07 -11.85 -7.22
CA VAL A 70 0.75 -13.23 -7.61
C VAL A 70 2.06 -13.96 -7.88
N ILE A 71 2.22 -15.11 -7.25
CA ILE A 71 3.42 -15.95 -7.36
C ILE A 71 2.98 -17.25 -8.02
N GLU A 72 3.30 -17.41 -9.32
CA GLU A 72 2.79 -18.50 -10.15
C GLU A 72 3.10 -19.89 -9.59
N ASP A 73 4.28 -20.07 -8.98
CA ASP A 73 4.74 -21.37 -8.45
C ASP A 73 4.35 -21.64 -6.98
N ALA A 74 3.69 -20.71 -6.30
CA ALA A 74 3.41 -20.85 -4.87
C ALA A 74 2.00 -21.40 -4.61
N LYS A 75 1.92 -22.44 -3.77
CA LYS A 75 0.66 -22.93 -3.17
C LYS A 75 0.76 -22.84 -1.65
N MET A 76 0.43 -21.67 -1.12
CA MET A 76 0.41 -21.38 0.31
C MET A 76 -0.97 -21.65 0.90
N ARG A 77 -0.99 -22.21 2.11
CA ARG A 77 -2.20 -22.22 2.95
C ARG A 77 -2.57 -20.77 3.28
N PRO A 78 -3.87 -20.45 3.40
CA PRO A 78 -4.27 -19.10 3.78
C PRO A 78 -3.76 -18.80 5.19
N CYS A 79 -3.03 -17.69 5.36
CA CYS A 79 -2.40 -17.29 6.62
C CYS A 79 -2.36 -15.76 6.72
N ASP A 80 -2.69 -15.22 7.90
CA ASP A 80 -2.64 -13.79 8.18
C ASP A 80 -1.55 -13.49 9.21
N TYR A 81 -0.82 -12.40 9.01
CA TYR A 81 0.26 -11.92 9.87
C TYR A 81 0.05 -10.46 10.24
N GLN A 82 0.07 -10.15 11.52
CA GLN A 82 0.01 -8.78 12.04
C GLN A 82 1.40 -8.29 12.41
N VAL A 83 1.65 -6.99 12.22
CA VAL A 83 2.87 -6.35 12.73
C VAL A 83 2.62 -5.87 14.16
N ILE A 84 3.32 -6.47 15.13
CA ILE A 84 3.31 -6.05 16.53
C ILE A 84 4.75 -5.76 16.93
N GLU A 85 5.02 -4.52 17.36
CA GLU A 85 6.36 -4.06 17.78
C GLU A 85 7.44 -4.24 16.70
N GLY A 86 7.08 -4.05 15.42
CA GLY A 86 8.02 -4.20 14.29
C GLY A 86 8.37 -5.64 13.94
N LYS A 87 7.65 -6.61 14.50
CA LYS A 87 7.79 -8.04 14.21
C LYS A 87 6.51 -8.63 13.64
N TRP A 88 6.66 -9.59 12.75
CA TRP A 88 5.55 -10.40 12.25
C TRP A 88 5.06 -11.35 13.34
N ARG A 89 3.76 -11.31 13.62
CA ARG A 89 3.08 -12.27 14.50
C ARG A 89 1.91 -12.91 13.76
N PRO A 90 1.75 -14.24 13.78
CA PRO A 90 0.65 -14.90 13.11
C PRO A 90 -0.68 -14.56 13.80
N PHE A 91 -1.70 -14.26 13.01
CA PHE A 91 -3.06 -14.03 13.49
C PHE A 91 -3.91 -15.28 13.24
N THR A 92 -4.35 -15.93 14.31
CA THR A 92 -5.07 -17.22 14.23
C THR A 92 -6.60 -17.07 14.19
N GLY A 93 -7.12 -15.85 14.07
CA GLY A 93 -8.56 -15.60 14.18
C GLY A 93 -9.36 -15.96 12.92
N HIS A 94 -8.75 -15.89 11.73
CA HIS A 94 -9.43 -16.23 10.46
C HIS A 94 -8.92 -17.53 9.82
N TYR A 95 -7.65 -17.86 10.04
CA TYR A 95 -6.97 -18.97 9.37
C TYR A 95 -6.07 -19.73 10.35
N PRO A 96 -5.72 -20.99 10.05
CA PRO A 96 -4.81 -21.76 10.89
C PRO A 96 -3.48 -21.04 11.08
N ALA A 97 -2.96 -21.12 12.31
CA ALA A 97 -1.69 -20.50 12.69
C ALA A 97 -0.55 -21.02 11.81
N ASN A 98 0.16 -20.12 11.13
CA ASN A 98 1.40 -20.45 10.45
C ASN A 98 2.55 -19.66 11.06
N PHE A 99 3.44 -20.36 11.76
CA PHE A 99 4.56 -19.75 12.47
C PHE A 99 5.79 -19.49 11.58
N ALA A 100 5.69 -19.65 10.25
CA ALA A 100 6.83 -19.45 9.32
C ALA A 100 7.51 -18.09 9.41
N LEU A 101 6.74 -17.05 9.74
CA LEU A 101 7.23 -15.67 9.89
C LEU A 101 7.18 -15.19 11.34
N ASP A 102 6.84 -16.05 12.31
CA ASP A 102 6.67 -15.62 13.69
C ASP A 102 7.98 -15.08 14.29
N ASN A 103 7.89 -13.95 14.98
CA ASN A 103 8.98 -13.24 15.64
C ASN A 103 10.09 -12.72 14.69
N ARG A 104 9.86 -12.72 13.37
CA ARG A 104 10.79 -12.15 12.40
C ARG A 104 10.58 -10.65 12.26
N GLU A 105 11.67 -9.89 12.19
CA GLU A 105 11.61 -8.44 11.98
C GLU A 105 11.07 -8.09 10.58
N VAL A 106 10.35 -6.97 10.50
CA VAL A 106 9.81 -6.44 9.25
C VAL A 106 10.95 -5.84 8.42
N ASP A 107 11.61 -6.69 7.64
CA ASP A 107 12.70 -6.35 6.73
C ASP A 107 12.16 -5.78 5.40
N LEU A 108 11.46 -4.65 5.50
CA LEU A 108 10.92 -3.85 4.39
C LEU A 108 11.67 -2.52 4.30
N PRO A 109 11.64 -1.82 3.15
CA PRO A 109 12.22 -0.48 3.03
C PRO A 109 11.68 0.45 4.11
N ALA A 110 12.53 1.30 4.72
CA ALA A 110 12.16 2.13 5.88
C ALA A 110 10.92 3.02 5.63
N SER A 111 10.76 3.49 4.39
CA SER A 111 9.62 4.29 3.92
C SER A 111 8.27 3.55 4.00
N ILE A 112 8.30 2.21 3.95
CA ILE A 112 7.13 1.32 3.94
C ILE A 112 6.99 0.58 5.27
N ALA A 113 8.10 0.14 5.87
CA ALA A 113 8.12 -0.64 7.11
C ALA A 113 7.37 0.05 8.26
N THR A 114 7.43 1.37 8.33
CA THR A 114 6.76 2.19 9.36
C THR A 114 5.24 2.27 9.18
N THR A 115 4.73 2.06 7.97
CA THR A 115 3.30 2.15 7.65
C THR A 115 2.64 0.80 7.43
N VAL A 116 3.41 -0.29 7.41
CA VAL A 116 2.90 -1.66 7.29
C VAL A 116 2.18 -2.06 8.57
N LYS A 117 1.01 -2.66 8.40
CA LYS A 117 0.14 -3.08 9.51
C LYS A 117 -0.15 -4.57 9.51
N GLY A 118 -0.08 -5.22 8.34
CA GLY A 118 -0.22 -6.66 8.23
C GLY A 118 0.12 -7.21 6.86
N LEU A 119 0.16 -8.53 6.77
CA LEU A 119 0.40 -9.30 5.55
C LEU A 119 -0.57 -10.47 5.55
N SER A 120 -1.15 -10.78 4.39
CA SER A 120 -2.00 -11.95 4.20
C SER A 120 -1.52 -12.74 2.99
N CYS A 121 -1.39 -14.05 3.18
CA CYS A 121 -1.06 -15.03 2.15
C CYS A 121 -2.30 -15.87 1.88
N LYS A 122 -2.64 -16.11 0.61
CA LYS A 122 -3.72 -17.02 0.22
C LYS A 122 -3.43 -17.68 -1.12
N ALA A 123 -3.33 -19.01 -1.12
CA ALA A 123 -3.04 -19.79 -2.32
C ALA A 123 -1.74 -19.32 -2.99
N ASN A 124 -1.83 -18.66 -4.14
CA ASN A 124 -0.70 -18.14 -4.90
C ASN A 124 -0.55 -16.61 -4.78
N PHE A 125 -1.29 -15.98 -3.89
CA PHE A 125 -1.32 -14.52 -3.74
C PHE A 125 -0.81 -14.12 -2.36
N VAL A 126 0.16 -13.21 -2.34
CA VAL A 126 0.63 -12.57 -1.10
C VAL A 126 0.34 -11.09 -1.18
N CYS A 127 -0.24 -10.53 -0.13
CA CYS A 127 -0.54 -9.11 -0.07
C CYS A 127 -0.10 -8.50 1.25
N ILE A 128 0.41 -7.28 1.16
CA ILE A 128 0.71 -6.45 2.33
C ILE A 128 -0.36 -5.38 2.44
N TYR A 129 -0.78 -5.16 3.68
CA TYR A 129 -1.61 -4.05 4.09
C TYR A 129 -0.74 -2.98 4.73
N TRP A 130 -0.71 -1.81 4.12
CA TRP A 130 -0.03 -0.65 4.67
C TRP A 130 -0.89 0.60 4.53
N GLN A 131 -0.46 1.64 5.24
CA GLN A 131 -1.02 2.97 5.09
C GLN A 131 -0.19 3.78 4.09
N GLU A 132 -0.82 4.25 3.01
CA GLU A 132 -0.16 5.14 2.04
C GLU A 132 0.11 6.48 2.73
N ASN A 133 1.36 6.73 3.12
CA ASN A 133 1.77 8.05 3.61
C ASN A 133 1.86 9.03 2.43
N SER A 134 1.60 10.32 2.70
CA SER A 134 1.52 11.38 1.69
C SER A 134 2.84 11.68 0.98
N GLN A 135 3.98 11.19 1.48
CA GLN A 135 5.30 11.42 0.87
C GLN A 135 5.64 10.40 -0.23
N LEU A 136 5.09 9.18 -0.16
CA LEU A 136 5.32 8.17 -1.17
C LEU A 136 4.65 8.63 -2.49
N GLY A 137 5.42 8.69 -3.60
CA GLY A 137 4.91 9.05 -4.92
C GLY A 137 5.13 10.51 -5.36
N MET A 138 5.92 11.28 -4.61
CA MET A 138 6.46 12.55 -5.10
C MET A 138 7.24 12.31 -6.39
N LYS A 139 7.06 13.18 -7.41
CA LYS A 139 7.74 13.03 -8.72
C LYS A 139 9.27 12.92 -8.59
N SER A 140 9.86 13.61 -7.62
CA SER A 140 11.30 13.58 -7.32
C SER A 140 11.78 12.25 -6.74
N GLU A 141 10.88 11.45 -6.17
CA GLU A 141 11.21 10.21 -5.45
C GLU A 141 10.66 8.98 -6.17
N LEU A 142 10.15 9.12 -7.39
CA LEU A 142 9.55 8.01 -8.14
C LEU A 142 10.57 6.91 -8.44
N GLU A 143 11.80 7.25 -8.80
CA GLU A 143 12.84 6.26 -9.06
C GLU A 143 13.22 5.49 -7.79
N THR A 144 13.29 6.17 -6.64
CA THR A 144 13.51 5.56 -5.33
C THR A 144 12.33 4.68 -4.95
N THR A 145 11.10 5.16 -5.18
CA THR A 145 9.87 4.41 -4.89
C THR A 145 9.78 3.15 -5.76
N GLU A 146 10.13 3.22 -7.05
CA GLU A 146 10.17 2.05 -7.93
C GLU A 146 11.19 1.02 -7.44
N LYS A 147 12.39 1.46 -7.01
CA LYS A 147 13.40 0.57 -6.41
C LYS A 147 12.90 -0.07 -5.11
N ASP A 148 12.26 0.71 -4.24
CA ASP A 148 11.67 0.22 -2.99
C ASP A 148 10.57 -0.81 -3.26
N LEU A 149 9.73 -0.58 -4.28
CA LEU A 149 8.68 -1.51 -4.71
C LEU A 149 9.25 -2.80 -5.31
N ILE A 150 10.36 -2.72 -6.05
CA ILE A 150 11.08 -3.91 -6.56
C ILE A 150 11.64 -4.71 -5.38
N MET A 151 12.29 -4.05 -4.43
CA MET A 151 12.81 -4.70 -3.23
C MET A 151 11.68 -5.36 -2.42
N LEU A 152 10.56 -4.66 -2.26
CA LEU A 152 9.38 -5.19 -1.59
C LEU A 152 8.81 -6.43 -2.28
N LYS A 153 8.71 -6.41 -3.61
CA LYS A 153 8.29 -7.58 -4.39
C LYS A 153 9.24 -8.76 -4.16
N SER A 154 10.55 -8.54 -4.17
CA SER A 154 11.53 -9.59 -3.89
C SER A 154 11.33 -10.19 -2.50
N LYS A 155 11.17 -9.35 -1.47
CA LYS A 155 10.92 -9.80 -0.10
C LYS A 155 9.61 -10.56 0.03
N LEU A 156 8.56 -10.13 -0.67
CA LEU A 156 7.29 -10.85 -0.73
C LEU A 156 7.43 -12.25 -1.34
N HIS A 157 8.23 -12.40 -2.39
CA HIS A 157 8.56 -13.71 -2.95
C HIS A 157 9.32 -14.59 -1.94
N ASP A 158 10.27 -14.02 -1.19
CA ASP A 158 11.01 -14.76 -0.17
C ASP A 158 10.10 -15.21 0.99
N TYR A 159 9.23 -14.32 1.47
CA TYR A 159 8.22 -14.64 2.48
C TYR A 159 7.26 -15.72 2.01
N ALA A 160 6.83 -15.69 0.75
CA ALA A 160 5.97 -16.71 0.18
C ALA A 160 6.63 -18.11 0.17
N LYS A 161 7.90 -18.18 -0.23
CA LYS A 161 8.67 -19.44 -0.21
C LYS A 161 8.79 -20.01 1.21
N LEU A 162 9.01 -19.15 2.20
CA LEU A 162 9.10 -19.56 3.60
C LEU A 162 7.76 -20.07 4.15
N VAL A 163 6.67 -19.39 3.80
CA VAL A 163 5.30 -19.80 4.19
C VAL A 163 4.89 -21.11 3.51
N GLN A 164 5.34 -21.36 2.28
CA GLN A 164 5.08 -22.58 1.54
C GLN A 164 5.85 -23.79 2.10
N ASN A 165 7.07 -23.58 2.58
CA ASN A 165 7.94 -24.65 3.10
C ASN A 165 7.61 -25.06 4.55
N ASN A 166 6.54 -24.53 5.15
CA ASN A 166 6.09 -24.79 6.53
C ASN A 166 4.67 -25.39 6.57
#